data_AF-A0A853JC38-F1
#
_entry.id   AF-A0A853JC38-F1
#
_cell.length_a   1.000
_cell.length_b   1.000
_cell.length_c   1.000
_cell.angle_alpha   90.00
_cell.angle_beta   90.00
_cell.angle_gamma   90.00
#
_symmetry.space_group_name_H-M   'P 1'
#
loop_
_entity.id
_entity.type
_entity.pdbx_description
1 polymer ?
#
loop_
_entity_poly.entity_id
_entity_poly.type
_entity_poly.pdbx_seq_one_letter_code
_entity_poly.pdbx_strand_id
1 'polypeptide(L)'
;MQTRLGRAFGAGFALLLLLAGDDATAGTKPVRALSVDLPHGGCRLTILEDGQASIHYGAAPRRVRVAPGTFDFDAVALSLRSGSYPQGDGAVRSDSTGSVSLPDSQELRFVDDPVLVRSLLERAWRARAAPTQPFDSEENYRWVARACGFSD
;
A
#
# COMPACT_ATOMS: atom_id res chain seq x y z
N MET A 1 49.06 57.82 36.60
CA MET A 1 49.55 56.46 36.92
C MET A 1 48.69 55.89 38.03
N GLN A 2 47.67 55.09 37.71
CA GLN A 2 46.96 54.29 38.71
C GLN A 2 46.53 52.96 38.07
N THR A 3 46.67 51.94 38.88
CA THR A 3 46.93 50.54 38.56
C THR A 3 45.60 49.79 38.37
N ARG A 4 45.45 49.07 37.25
CA ARG A 4 44.40 48.05 37.08
C ARG A 4 44.94 46.71 37.56
N LEU A 5 44.25 46.03 38.48
CA LEU A 5 44.11 44.56 38.48
C LEU A 5 43.09 44.15 39.57
N GLY A 6 42.12 43.33 39.20
CA GLY A 6 41.17 42.73 40.13
C GLY A 6 40.29 41.71 39.43
N ARG A 7 40.82 40.49 39.27
CA ARG A 7 40.11 39.30 38.78
C ARG A 7 38.98 38.93 39.73
N ALA A 8 37.85 38.51 39.18
CA ALA A 8 36.94 37.57 39.83
C ALA A 8 36.52 36.52 38.80
N PHE A 9 37.05 35.31 38.93
CA PHE A 9 36.56 34.11 38.26
C PHE A 9 35.47 33.52 39.16
N GLY A 10 34.27 33.32 38.61
CA GLY A 10 33.21 32.65 39.36
C GLY A 10 31.97 32.39 38.50
N ALA A 11 31.42 31.20 38.69
CA ALA A 11 30.16 30.66 38.14
C ALA A 11 30.22 30.25 36.66
N GLY A 12 29.72 29.09 36.24
CA GLY A 12 28.98 28.07 36.96
C GLY A 12 28.96 26.80 36.11
N PHE A 13 29.07 25.67 36.79
CA PHE A 13 28.98 24.34 36.21
C PHE A 13 27.51 24.09 35.85
N ALA A 14 27.12 24.37 34.60
CA ALA A 14 25.79 24.04 34.10
C ALA A 14 25.72 22.54 33.81
N LEU A 15 25.23 21.79 34.79
CA LEU A 15 24.86 20.38 34.65
C LEU A 15 23.63 20.30 33.73
N LEU A 16 23.87 20.10 32.43
CA LEU A 16 22.81 19.86 31.45
C LEU A 16 22.26 18.45 31.69
N LEU A 17 21.15 18.35 32.42
CA LEU A 17 20.30 17.16 32.50
C LEU A 17 19.78 16.86 31.09
N LEU A 18 20.51 16.02 30.36
CA LEU A 18 19.98 15.30 29.20
C LEU A 18 18.86 14.39 29.71
N LEU A 19 17.64 14.91 29.64
CA LEU A 19 16.43 14.10 29.65
C LEU A 19 16.54 13.12 28.48
N ALA A 20 16.94 11.89 28.80
CA ALA A 20 16.66 10.74 27.94
C ALA A 20 15.14 10.62 27.89
N GLY A 21 14.53 11.30 26.92
CA GLY A 21 13.20 10.95 26.47
C GLY A 21 13.32 9.59 25.83
N ASP A 22 12.86 8.55 26.54
CA ASP A 22 12.42 7.33 25.90
C ASP A 22 11.30 7.73 24.94
N ASP A 23 11.69 8.04 23.70
CA ASP A 23 10.81 8.09 22.55
C ASP A 23 10.34 6.65 22.34
N ALA A 24 9.35 6.26 23.15
CA ALA A 24 8.44 5.16 22.86
C ALA A 24 7.66 5.57 21.62
N THR A 25 8.35 5.58 20.49
CA THR A 25 7.77 5.46 19.17
C THR A 25 6.93 4.20 19.26
N ALA A 26 5.62 4.39 19.43
CA ALA A 26 4.63 3.35 19.27
C ALA A 26 4.87 2.79 17.86
N GLY A 27 5.66 1.72 17.80
CA GLY A 27 6.13 1.11 16.58
C GLY A 27 4.92 0.61 15.84
N THR A 28 4.35 1.48 15.00
CA THR A 28 3.24 1.14 14.13
C THR A 28 3.82 0.12 13.19
N LYS A 29 3.52 -1.16 13.42
CA LYS A 29 3.97 -2.24 12.55
C LYS A 29 3.62 -1.84 11.11
N PRO A 30 4.56 -1.96 10.17
CA PRO A 30 4.27 -1.63 8.78
C PRO A 30 3.05 -2.44 8.34
N VAL A 31 2.02 -1.75 7.85
CA VAL A 31 0.79 -2.38 7.38
C VAL A 31 1.16 -3.29 6.22
N ARG A 32 0.96 -4.60 6.40
CA ARG A 32 1.16 -5.58 5.34
C ARG A 32 0.06 -5.37 4.30
N ALA A 33 0.47 -5.09 3.08
CA ALA A 33 -0.41 -4.96 1.93
C ALA A 33 0.16 -5.80 0.79
N LEU A 34 -0.74 -6.42 0.03
CA LEU A 34 -0.42 -7.00 -1.26
C LEU A 34 -1.18 -6.21 -2.32
N SER A 35 -0.59 -6.04 -3.49
CA SER A 35 -1.27 -5.43 -4.62
C SER A 35 -1.07 -6.27 -5.86
N VAL A 36 -2.10 -6.36 -6.68
CA VAL A 36 -2.07 -7.04 -7.98
C VAL A 36 -2.82 -6.21 -9.00
N ASP A 37 -2.32 -6.12 -10.23
CA ASP A 37 -3.01 -5.45 -11.32
C ASP A 37 -3.10 -6.27 -12.61
N LEU A 38 -4.15 -6.01 -13.39
CA LEU A 38 -4.41 -6.65 -14.68
C LEU A 38 -5.03 -5.65 -15.68
N PRO A 39 -4.46 -5.50 -16.89
CA PRO A 39 -3.06 -5.83 -17.20
C PRO A 39 -2.11 -5.00 -16.31
N HIS A 40 -0.80 -5.21 -16.43
CA HIS A 40 0.19 -4.40 -15.71
C HIS A 40 -0.07 -2.89 -15.92
N GLY A 41 -0.26 -2.14 -14.82
CA GLY A 41 -0.62 -0.72 -14.83
C GLY A 41 -2.12 -0.42 -15.02
N GLY A 42 -2.95 -1.44 -15.20
CA GLY A 42 -4.40 -1.34 -15.40
C GLY A 42 -5.20 -1.34 -14.10
N CYS A 43 -6.14 -2.27 -13.98
CA CYS A 43 -6.98 -2.41 -12.78
C CYS A 43 -6.20 -3.02 -11.65
N ARG A 44 -6.06 -2.28 -10.56
CA ARG A 44 -5.32 -2.70 -9.38
C ARG A 44 -6.25 -3.04 -8.25
N LEU A 45 -6.03 -4.19 -7.65
CA LEU A 45 -6.56 -4.61 -6.37
C LEU A 45 -5.45 -4.50 -5.32
N THR A 46 -5.69 -3.76 -4.24
CA THR A 46 -4.82 -3.75 -3.06
C THR A 46 -5.57 -4.36 -1.90
N ILE A 47 -5.02 -5.40 -1.28
CA ILE A 47 -5.60 -6.11 -0.12
C ILE A 47 -4.71 -5.85 1.10
N LEU A 48 -5.33 -5.55 2.22
CA LEU A 48 -4.70 -5.35 3.52
C LEU A 48 -4.79 -6.64 4.36
N GLU A 49 -3.98 -6.72 5.42
CA GLU A 49 -3.87 -7.90 6.29
C GLU A 49 -5.21 -8.33 6.94
N ASP A 50 -6.14 -7.40 7.16
CA ASP A 50 -7.49 -7.68 7.70
C ASP A 50 -8.50 -8.15 6.65
N GLY A 51 -8.06 -8.35 5.40
CA GLY A 51 -8.91 -8.73 4.27
C GLY A 51 -9.73 -7.58 3.68
N GLN A 52 -9.57 -6.34 4.18
CA GLN A 52 -10.05 -5.15 3.49
C GLN A 52 -9.31 -5.01 2.18
N ALA A 53 -10.00 -4.49 1.16
CA ALA A 53 -9.36 -4.22 -0.12
C ALA A 53 -9.82 -2.90 -0.74
N SER A 54 -9.14 -2.52 -1.81
CA SER A 54 -9.56 -1.43 -2.67
C SER A 54 -9.23 -1.68 -4.13
N ILE A 55 -10.12 -1.24 -5.01
CA ILE A 55 -9.93 -1.28 -6.47
C ILE A 55 -9.61 0.13 -6.97
N HIS A 56 -8.62 0.23 -7.85
CA HIS A 56 -8.17 1.45 -8.52
C HIS A 56 -7.88 1.17 -9.99
N TYR A 57 -7.81 2.21 -10.80
CA TYR A 57 -7.31 2.11 -12.18
C TYR A 57 -6.24 3.17 -12.43
N GLY A 58 -5.05 2.73 -12.83
CA GLY A 58 -3.91 3.62 -13.11
C GLY A 58 -3.55 4.55 -11.94
N ALA A 59 -3.17 5.79 -12.26
CA ALA A 59 -2.85 6.84 -11.29
C ALA A 59 -4.07 7.69 -10.87
N ALA A 60 -5.29 7.26 -11.18
CA ALA A 60 -6.49 8.05 -10.88
C ALA A 60 -6.74 8.09 -9.36
N PRO A 61 -7.24 9.21 -8.81
CA PRO A 61 -7.56 9.33 -7.38
C PRO A 61 -8.81 8.52 -6.97
N ARG A 62 -9.40 7.76 -7.90
CA ARG A 62 -10.67 7.05 -7.71
C ARG A 62 -10.43 5.69 -7.08
N ARG A 63 -10.98 5.50 -5.89
CA ARG A 63 -10.88 4.27 -5.10
C ARG A 63 -12.26 3.70 -4.85
N VAL A 64 -12.43 2.40 -5.09
CA VAL A 64 -13.59 1.64 -4.64
C VAL A 64 -13.17 0.83 -3.42
N ARG A 65 -13.86 1.00 -2.30
CA ARG A 65 -13.53 0.30 -1.05
C ARG A 65 -14.25 -1.03 -1.00
N VAL A 66 -13.62 -2.02 -0.38
CA VAL A 66 -14.16 -3.36 -0.17
C VAL A 66 -14.19 -3.62 1.33
N ALA A 67 -15.22 -4.30 1.82
CA ALA A 67 -15.36 -4.56 3.25
C ALA A 67 -14.22 -5.43 3.82
N PRO A 68 -13.81 -5.24 5.09
CA PRO A 68 -12.90 -6.14 5.79
C PRO A 68 -13.38 -7.59 5.78
N GLY A 69 -12.46 -8.55 5.87
CA GLY A 69 -12.77 -9.98 5.83
C GLY A 69 -13.23 -10.52 4.47
N THR A 70 -13.22 -9.71 3.41
CA THR A 70 -13.60 -10.17 2.06
C THR A 70 -12.59 -11.17 1.51
N PHE A 71 -11.31 -10.96 1.81
CA PHE A 71 -10.20 -11.79 1.35
C PHE A 71 -9.49 -12.45 2.54
N ASP A 72 -9.09 -13.71 2.34
CA ASP A 72 -8.07 -14.35 3.16
C ASP A 72 -6.71 -13.89 2.63
N PHE A 73 -6.06 -12.99 3.37
CA PHE A 73 -4.83 -12.33 2.93
C PHE A 73 -3.70 -13.32 2.64
N ASP A 74 -3.47 -14.28 3.55
CA ASP A 74 -2.36 -15.22 3.42
C ASP A 74 -2.64 -16.25 2.31
N ALA A 75 -3.89 -16.68 2.13
CA ALA A 75 -4.26 -17.56 1.03
C ALA A 75 -4.10 -16.88 -0.35
N VAL A 76 -4.48 -15.60 -0.46
CA VAL A 76 -4.29 -14.82 -1.70
C VAL A 76 -2.80 -14.58 -1.96
N ALA A 77 -2.03 -14.20 -0.93
CA ALA A 77 -0.59 -13.99 -1.05
C ALA A 77 0.13 -15.27 -1.50
N LEU A 78 -0.23 -16.43 -0.93
CA LEU A 78 0.32 -17.73 -1.34
C LEU A 78 -0.01 -18.06 -2.80
N SER A 79 -1.28 -17.88 -3.20
CA SER A 79 -1.74 -18.12 -4.57
C SER A 79 -0.97 -17.27 -5.57
N LEU A 80 -0.89 -15.95 -5.34
CA LEU A 80 -0.16 -15.03 -6.21
C LEU A 80 1.35 -15.28 -6.21
N ARG A 81 1.95 -15.66 -5.07
CA ARG A 81 3.36 -16.04 -5.00
C ARG A 81 3.65 -17.26 -5.89
N SER A 82 2.78 -18.28 -5.83
CA SER A 82 2.93 -19.50 -6.62
C SER A 82 2.77 -19.29 -8.14
N GLY A 83 1.93 -18.32 -8.54
CA GLY A 83 1.66 -18.00 -9.93
C GLY A 83 2.46 -16.83 -10.50
N SER A 84 3.45 -16.30 -9.75
CA SER A 84 4.24 -15.14 -10.16
C SER A 84 5.72 -15.43 -10.35
N TYR A 85 6.40 -14.61 -11.15
CA TYR A 85 7.83 -14.69 -11.40
C TYR A 85 8.48 -13.30 -11.39
N PRO A 86 9.80 -13.18 -11.07
CA PRO A 86 10.48 -11.89 -11.03
C PRO A 86 10.47 -11.17 -12.39
N GLN A 87 10.47 -9.83 -12.38
CA GLN A 87 10.54 -8.96 -13.56
C GLN A 87 11.94 -8.96 -14.26
N GLY A 88 12.74 -10.03 -14.13
CA GLY A 88 14.12 -10.08 -14.62
C GLY A 88 14.27 -10.00 -16.15
N ASP A 89 15.52 -9.81 -16.60
CA ASP A 89 15.89 -9.74 -18.02
C ASP A 89 15.48 -11.04 -18.75
N GLY A 90 14.50 -10.93 -19.66
CA GLY A 90 13.96 -12.05 -20.43
C GLY A 90 12.50 -12.40 -20.13
N ALA A 91 11.87 -11.77 -19.14
CA ALA A 91 10.43 -11.87 -18.94
C ALA A 91 9.66 -11.34 -20.17
N VAL A 92 8.95 -12.22 -20.87
CA VAL A 92 8.10 -11.84 -22.00
C VAL A 92 6.78 -11.30 -21.47
N ARG A 93 6.62 -9.97 -21.47
CA ARG A 93 5.36 -9.33 -21.12
C ARG A 93 4.36 -9.47 -22.27
N SER A 94 3.22 -10.11 -22.00
CA SER A 94 2.05 -10.05 -22.87
C SER A 94 1.15 -8.86 -22.50
N ASP A 95 0.24 -8.48 -23.39
CA ASP A 95 -0.80 -7.48 -23.07
C ASP A 95 -1.77 -7.96 -21.98
N SER A 96 -1.77 -9.25 -21.66
CA SER A 96 -2.54 -9.86 -20.57
C SER A 96 -1.74 -10.10 -19.29
N THR A 97 -0.44 -9.81 -19.28
CA THR A 97 0.41 -10.03 -18.10
C THR A 97 0.07 -8.98 -17.03
N GLY A 98 -0.21 -9.45 -15.82
CA GLY A 98 -0.40 -8.61 -14.64
C GLY A 98 0.89 -8.39 -13.87
N SER A 99 0.85 -7.58 -12.81
CA SER A 99 1.94 -7.50 -11.85
C SER A 99 1.45 -7.61 -10.42
N VAL A 100 2.31 -8.12 -9.54
CA VAL A 100 2.03 -8.31 -8.11
C VAL A 100 3.18 -7.77 -7.27
N SER A 101 2.82 -7.00 -6.23
CA SER A 101 3.71 -6.66 -5.12
C SER A 101 3.29 -7.47 -3.89
N LEU A 102 4.20 -8.29 -3.39
CA LEU A 102 3.98 -9.14 -2.22
C LEU A 102 4.46 -8.43 -0.94
N PRO A 103 3.85 -8.69 0.22
CA PRO A 103 4.16 -7.98 1.47
C PRO A 103 5.56 -8.30 2.04
N ASP A 104 6.15 -9.42 1.63
CA ASP A 104 7.45 -9.93 2.09
C ASP A 104 8.57 -9.71 1.06
N SER A 105 8.29 -8.99 -0.03
CA SER A 105 9.27 -8.72 -1.09
C SER A 105 9.20 -7.27 -1.54
N GLN A 106 10.36 -6.68 -1.81
CA GLN A 106 10.45 -5.37 -2.48
C GLN A 106 10.44 -5.50 -4.01
N GLU A 107 10.52 -6.72 -4.53
CA GLU A 107 10.54 -6.98 -5.96
C GLU A 107 9.12 -7.00 -6.52
N LEU A 108 8.90 -6.22 -7.59
CA LEU A 108 7.73 -6.38 -8.43
C LEU A 108 7.84 -7.68 -9.23
N ARG A 109 6.77 -8.46 -9.24
CA ARG A 109 6.69 -9.73 -9.96
C ARG A 109 5.61 -9.66 -11.03
N PHE A 110 5.75 -10.44 -12.08
CA PHE A 110 4.71 -10.62 -13.08
C PHE A 110 3.84 -11.83 -12.75
N VAL A 111 2.59 -11.79 -13.20
CA VAL A 111 1.62 -12.88 -13.07
C VAL A 111 1.00 -13.12 -14.46
N ASP A 112 1.11 -14.35 -14.94
CA ASP A 112 0.56 -14.80 -16.23
C ASP A 112 -0.70 -15.66 -16.05
N ASP A 113 -1.43 -15.42 -14.97
CA ASP A 113 -2.75 -16.00 -14.74
C ASP A 113 -3.82 -14.89 -14.72
N PRO A 114 -4.26 -14.43 -15.90
CA PRO A 114 -5.28 -13.38 -15.98
C PRO A 114 -6.63 -13.83 -15.40
N VAL A 115 -6.91 -15.14 -15.39
CA VAL A 115 -8.15 -15.70 -14.83
C VAL A 115 -8.16 -15.54 -13.30
N LEU A 116 -7.05 -15.87 -12.64
CA LEU A 116 -6.88 -15.66 -11.21
C LEU A 116 -7.07 -14.19 -10.84
N VAL A 117 -6.33 -13.27 -11.46
CA VAL A 117 -6.41 -11.85 -11.11
C VAL A 117 -7.79 -11.29 -11.40
N ARG A 118 -8.40 -11.67 -12.53
CA ARG A 118 -9.76 -11.27 -12.86
C ARG A 118 -10.76 -11.75 -11.82
N SER A 119 -10.65 -12.99 -11.36
CA SER A 119 -11.54 -13.54 -10.33
C SER A 119 -11.45 -12.79 -9.00
N LEU A 120 -10.25 -12.35 -8.61
CA LEU A 120 -10.02 -11.52 -7.43
C LEU A 120 -10.65 -10.13 -7.59
N LEU A 121 -10.44 -9.49 -8.73
CA LEU A 121 -11.03 -8.18 -9.05
C LEU A 121 -12.56 -8.23 -9.06
N GLU A 122 -13.17 -9.25 -9.65
CA GLU A 122 -14.63 -9.42 -9.66
C GLU A 122 -15.20 -9.72 -8.27
N ARG A 123 -14.49 -10.53 -7.47
CA ARG A 123 -14.86 -10.76 -6.07
C ARG A 123 -14.85 -9.45 -5.28
N ALA A 124 -13.80 -8.64 -5.44
CA ALA A 124 -13.72 -7.31 -4.84
C ALA A 124 -14.88 -6.41 -5.31
N TRP A 125 -15.19 -6.41 -6.61
CA TRP A 125 -16.27 -5.59 -7.16
C TRP A 125 -17.65 -5.96 -6.61
N ARG A 126 -17.93 -7.27 -6.46
CA ARG A 126 -19.18 -7.76 -5.84
C ARG A 126 -19.27 -7.42 -4.36
N ALA A 127 -18.14 -7.35 -3.66
CA ALA A 127 -18.04 -7.03 -2.24
C ALA A 127 -17.78 -5.53 -1.94
N ARG A 128 -17.93 -4.66 -2.96
CA ARG A 128 -17.69 -3.23 -2.80
C ARG A 128 -18.63 -2.64 -1.74
N ALA A 129 -18.08 -1.78 -0.89
CA ALA A 129 -18.87 -1.01 0.05
C ALA A 129 -19.68 0.06 -0.70
N ALA A 130 -20.85 0.42 -0.17
CA ALA A 130 -21.56 1.59 -0.67
C ALA A 130 -20.71 2.85 -0.48
N PRO A 131 -20.79 3.82 -1.39
CA PRO A 131 -20.05 5.06 -1.23
C PRO A 131 -20.55 5.85 -0.01
N THR A 132 -19.64 6.27 0.86
CA THR A 132 -20.00 6.94 2.14
C THR A 132 -19.60 8.40 2.21
N GLN A 133 -18.78 8.87 1.28
CA GLN A 133 -18.24 10.22 1.25
C GLN A 133 -18.50 10.87 -0.12
N PRO A 134 -18.63 12.20 -0.23
CA PRO A 134 -18.83 12.87 -1.52
C PRO A 134 -17.74 12.57 -2.57
N PHE A 135 -16.51 12.30 -2.11
CA PHE A 135 -15.38 11.91 -2.97
C PHE A 135 -15.44 10.44 -3.41
N ASP A 136 -16.20 9.61 -2.70
CA ASP A 136 -16.62 8.29 -3.15
C ASP A 136 -17.97 8.50 -3.85
N SER A 137 -18.00 9.12 -5.03
CA SER A 137 -19.26 9.31 -5.75
C SER A 137 -19.64 8.05 -6.53
N GLU A 138 -20.94 7.85 -6.76
CA GLU A 138 -21.44 6.85 -7.71
C GLU A 138 -20.81 7.00 -9.10
N GLU A 139 -20.46 8.23 -9.49
CA GLU A 139 -19.75 8.49 -10.74
C GLU A 139 -18.34 7.87 -10.73
N ASN A 140 -17.61 7.96 -9.62
CA ASN A 140 -16.31 7.32 -9.49
C ASN A 140 -16.41 5.80 -9.58
N TYR A 141 -17.45 5.21 -8.99
CA TYR A 141 -17.71 3.78 -9.05
C TYR A 141 -18.01 3.34 -10.49
N ARG A 142 -18.90 4.05 -11.20
CA ARG A 142 -19.20 3.77 -12.61
C ARG A 142 -17.97 3.92 -13.51
N TRP A 143 -17.12 4.90 -13.23
CA TRP A 143 -15.89 5.08 -13.99
C TRP A 143 -14.92 3.92 -13.77
N VAL A 144 -14.71 3.49 -12.52
CA VAL A 144 -13.88 2.33 -12.21
C VAL A 144 -14.47 1.05 -12.82
N ALA A 145 -15.79 0.88 -12.75
CA ALA A 145 -16.49 -0.24 -13.39
C ALA A 145 -16.17 -0.33 -14.88
N ARG A 146 -16.30 0.80 -15.59
CA ARG A 146 -16.02 0.87 -17.03
C ARG A 146 -14.54 0.63 -17.34
N ALA A 147 -13.65 1.30 -16.63
CA ALA A 147 -12.21 1.17 -16.84
C ALA A 147 -11.73 -0.27 -16.58
N CYS A 148 -12.36 -0.96 -15.63
CA CYS A 148 -12.08 -2.35 -15.30
C CYS A 148 -12.94 -3.39 -15.99
N GLY A 149 -13.83 -2.98 -16.89
CA GLY A 149 -14.73 -3.90 -17.59
C GLY A 149 -15.57 -4.75 -16.63
N PHE A 150 -15.99 -4.20 -15.50
CA PHE A 150 -16.98 -4.85 -14.64
C PHE A 150 -18.37 -4.61 -15.23
N SER A 151 -19.17 -5.67 -15.25
CA SER A 151 -20.61 -5.61 -15.50
C SER A 151 -21.35 -5.57 -14.16
N ASP A 152 -22.31 -4.66 -14.03
CA ASP A 152 -23.29 -4.65 -12.94
C ASP A 152 -24.41 -5.68 -13.16
#